data_AF-A0A9D5ZJ51-F1
#
_entry.id   AF-A0A9D5ZJ51-F1
#
_cell.length_a   1.000
_cell.length_b   1.000
_cell.length_c   1.000
_cell.angle_alpha   90.00
_cell.angle_beta   90.00
_cell.angle_gamma   90.00
#
_symmetry.space_group_name_H-M   'P 1'
#
loop_
_entity.id
_entity.type
_entity.pdbx_description
1 polymer ?
#
loop_
_entity_poly.entity_id
_entity_poly.type
_entity_poly.pdbx_seq_one_letter_code
_entity_poly.pdbx_strand_id
1 'polypeptide(L)' 'MLPIAVDAEVEEQLKAVADGLHKPVAECLHDAILQYIEDRQDYLSAAKAIARQEPAITLDELEKRLGLDG' A
#
# COMPACT_ATOMS: atom_id res chain seq x y z
N MET A 1 -15.77 -11.41 13.10
CA MET A 1 -14.89 -10.25 13.37
C MET A 1 -13.62 -10.75 14.03
N LEU A 2 -12.45 -10.31 13.57
CA LEU A 2 -11.16 -10.60 14.21
C LEU A 2 -10.97 -9.61 15.38
N PRO A 3 -10.77 -10.07 16.63
CA PRO A 3 -10.37 -9.17 17.70
C PRO A 3 -8.92 -8.74 17.47
N ILE A 4 -8.69 -7.45 17.26
CA ILE A 4 -7.36 -6.86 17.11
C ILE A 4 -7.00 -6.21 18.43
N ALA A 5 -5.91 -6.65 19.04
CA ALA A 5 -5.32 -5.93 20.16
C ALA A 5 -4.55 -4.74 19.61
N VAL A 6 -4.96 -3.55 20.03
CA VAL A 6 -4.32 -2.28 19.65
C VAL A 6 -3.91 -1.61 20.95
N ASP A 7 -2.68 -1.11 21.01
CA ASP A 7 -2.20 -0.37 22.17
C ASP A 7 -2.99 0.93 22.34
N ALA A 8 -3.18 1.36 23.58
CA ALA A 8 -4.01 2.53 23.90
C ALA A 8 -3.56 3.80 23.16
N GLU A 9 -2.25 3.99 23.00
CA GLU A 9 -1.68 5.11 22.25
C GLU A 9 -2.09 5.09 20.77
N VAL A 10 -2.07 3.92 20.14
CA VAL A 10 -2.46 3.77 18.73
C VAL A 10 -3.97 3.97 18.57
N GLU A 11 -4.77 3.51 19.54
CA GLU A 11 -6.22 3.74 19.54
C GLU A 11 -6.55 5.24 19.66
N GLU A 12 -5.85 5.98 20.51
CA GLU A 12 -6.01 7.44 20.64
C GLU A 12 -5.65 8.18 19.35
N GLN A 13 -4.53 7.80 18.71
CA GLN A 13 -4.14 8.37 17.42
C GLN A 13 -5.18 8.08 16.34
N LEU A 14 -5.70 6.86 16.28
CA LEU A 14 -6.73 6.49 15.31
C LEU A 14 -8.03 7.27 15.53
N LYS A 15 -8.43 7.49 16.79
CA LYS A 15 -9.59 8.34 17.13
C LYS A 15 -9.39 9.77 16.66
N ALA A 16 -8.23 10.37 16.91
CA ALA A 16 -7.94 11.73 16.47
C ALA A 16 -8.00 11.87 14.93
N VAL A 17 -7.51 10.86 14.19
CA VAL A 17 -7.60 10.81 12.73
C VAL A 17 -9.05 10.66 12.27
N ALA A 18 -9.81 9.75 12.89
CA ALA A 18 -11.21 9.52 12.59
C ALA A 18 -12.06 10.79 12.81
N ASP A 19 -11.80 11.51 13.91
CA ASP A 19 -12.44 12.79 14.21
C ASP A 19 -12.11 13.85 13.14
N GLY A 20 -10.84 13.96 12.74
CA GLY A 20 -10.42 14.88 11.68
C GLY A 20 -11.07 14.56 10.33
N LEU A 21 -11.26 13.28 10.01
CA LEU A 21 -11.88 12.80 8.78
C LEU A 21 -13.41 12.77 8.84
N HIS A 22 -14.02 13.03 10.00
CA HIS A 22 -15.45 12.87 10.26
C HIS A 22 -15.96 11.47 9.88
N LYS A 23 -15.17 10.43 10.17
CA LYS A 23 -15.45 9.04 9.86
C LYS A 23 -15.51 8.18 11.13
N PRO A 24 -16.23 7.05 11.13
CA PRO A 24 -16.15 6.09 12.22
C PRO A 24 -14.74 5.49 12.34
N VAL A 25 -14.25 5.34 13.57
CA VAL A 25 -12.95 4.69 13.88
C VAL A 25 -12.83 3.30 13.22
N ALA A 26 -13.93 2.54 13.19
CA ALA A 26 -13.96 1.22 12.56
C ALA A 26 -13.76 1.27 11.04
N GLU A 27 -14.23 2.33 10.37
CA GLU A 27 -14.03 2.54 8.94
C GLU A 27 -12.57 2.92 8.67
N CYS A 28 -12.00 3.84 9.46
CA CYS A 28 -10.58 4.18 9.36
C CYS A 28 -9.66 2.98 9.61
N LEU A 29 -9.99 2.13 10.58
CA LEU A 29 -9.26 0.89 10.85
C LEU A 29 -9.34 -0.07 9.66
N HIS A 30 -10.53 -0.22 9.09
CA HIS A 30 -10.76 -1.07 7.92
C HIS A 30 -9.94 -0.58 6.71
N ASP A 31 -9.99 0.71 6.42
CA ASP A 31 -9.24 1.33 5.32
C ASP A 31 -7.72 1.16 5.53
N ALA A 32 -7.22 1.37 6.75
CA ALA A 32 -5.80 1.19 7.07
C ALA A 32 -5.34 -0.27 6.87
N ILE A 33 -6.17 -1.25 7.25
CA ILE A 33 -5.86 -2.68 7.04
C ILE A 33 -5.85 -3.01 5.54
N LEU A 34 -6.82 -2.50 4.77
CA LEU A 34 -6.87 -2.71 3.33
C LEU A 34 -5.61 -2.16 2.65
N GLN A 35 -5.25 -0.92 2.96
CA GLN A 35 -4.07 -0.26 2.42
C GLN A 35 -2.79 -1.04 2.78
N TYR A 36 -2.66 -1.49 4.02
CA TYR A 36 -1.52 -2.32 4.43
C TYR A 36 -1.43 -3.63 3.63
N ILE A 37 -2.56 -4.30 3.37
CA ILE A 37 -2.58 -5.53 2.59
C ILE A 37 -2.14 -5.26 1.15
N GLU A 38 -2.66 -4.21 0.52
CA GLU A 38 -2.31 -3.79 -0.84
C GLU A 38 -0.81 -3.50 -0.97
N ASP A 39 -0.28 -2.63 -0.10
CA ASP A 39 1.14 -2.27 -0.09
C ASP A 39 2.05 -3.50 0.06
N ARG A 40 1.66 -4.46 0.90
CA ARG A 40 2.42 -5.70 1.10
C ARG A 40 2.31 -6.64 -0.10
N GLN A 41 1.16 -6.72 -0.76
CA GLN A 41 1.00 -7.52 -1.97
C GLN A 41 1.85 -6.97 -3.12
N ASP A 42 1.87 -5.65 -3.27
CA ASP A 42 2.69 -4.97 -4.27
C ASP A 42 4.17 -5.18 -4.01
N TYR A 43 4.61 -5.00 -2.76
CA TYR A 43 6.00 -5.27 -2.36
C TYR A 43 6.41 -6.71 -2.67
N LEU A 44 5.58 -7.69 -2.31
CA LEU A 44 5.86 -9.10 -2.57
C LEU A 44 5.90 -9.42 -4.07
N SER A 45 5.05 -8.77 -4.86
CA SER A 45 5.01 -8.95 -6.31
C SER A 45 6.26 -8.37 -6.97
N ALA A 46 6.67 -7.16 -6.56
CA ALA A 46 7.91 -6.53 -7.01
C ALA A 46 9.14 -7.36 -6.63
N ALA A 47 9.22 -7.84 -5.38
CA ALA A 47 10.32 -8.68 -4.92
C ALA A 47 10.42 -10.00 -5.73
N LYS A 48 9.28 -10.62 -6.06
CA LYS A 48 9.25 -11.80 -6.93
C LYS A 48 9.72 -11.49 -8.35
N ALA A 49 9.33 -10.36 -8.92
CA ALA A 49 9.76 -9.95 -10.26
C ALA A 49 11.29 -9.76 -10.31
N ILE A 50 11.87 -9.09 -9.31
CA ILE A 50 13.32 -8.92 -9.19
C ILE A 50 14.03 -10.28 -9.04
N ALA A 51 13.50 -11.16 -8.17
CA ALA A 51 14.09 -12.47 -7.92
C ALA A 51 14.13 -13.38 -9.15
N ARG A 52 13.21 -13.20 -10.10
CA ARG A 52 13.18 -13.98 -11.36
C ARG A 52 14.27 -13.57 -12.36
N GLN A 53 14.97 -12.46 -12.13
CA GLN A 53 16.01 -11.93 -13.03
C GLN A 53 15.55 -11.92 -14.50
N GLU A 54 14.29 -11.57 -14.73
CA GLU A 54 13.76 -11.49 -16.08
C GLU A 54 14.52 -10.41 -16.88
N PRO A 55 14.66 -10.57 -18.21
CA PRO A 55 15.34 -9.58 -19.04
C PRO A 55 14.69 -8.21 -18.88
N ALA A 56 15.39 -7.29 -18.23
CA ALA A 56 14.96 -5.90 -18.10
C ALA A 56 15.46 -5.08 -19.29
N ILE A 57 14.68 -4.07 -19.68
CA ILE A 57 15.07 -3.05 -20.64
C ILE A 57 15.30 -1.73 -19.91
N THR A 58 16.10 -0.84 -20.49
CA THR A 58 16.27 0.51 -19.94
C THR A 58 15.00 1.32 -20.07
N LEU A 59 14.88 2.40 -19.30
CA LEU A 59 13.77 3.36 -19.44
C LEU A 59 13.68 3.89 -20.86
N ASP A 60 14.81 4.32 -21.46
CA ASP A 60 14.86 4.79 -22.85
C ASP A 60 14.31 3.77 -23.87
N GLU A 61 14.62 2.49 -23.68
CA GLU A 61 14.14 1.42 -24.56
C GLU A 61 12.64 1.12 -24.33
N LEU A 62 12.16 1.28 -23.09
CA LEU A 62 10.74 1.17 -22.77
C LEU A 62 9.96 2.33 -23.38
N GLU A 63 10.43 3.56 -23.26
CA GLU A 63 9.81 4.76 -23.83
C GLU A 63 9.69 4.64 -25.35
N LYS A 64 10.76 4.20 -26.03
CA LYS A 64 10.75 3.88 -27.47
C LYS A 64 9.70 2.86 -27.87
N ARG A 65 9.51 1.81 -27.07
CA ARG A 65 8.49 0.77 -27.35
C ARG A 65 7.07 1.28 -27.16
N LEU A 66 6.88 2.25 -26.27
CA LEU A 66 5.59 2.85 -25.98
C LEU A 66 5.29 4.08 -26.86
N GLY A 67 6.25 4.56 -27.65
CA GLY A 67 6.12 5.77 -28.46
C GLY A 67 6.06 7.04 -27.60
N LEU A 68 6.76 7.03 -26.47
CA LEU A 68 6.81 8.14 -25.49
C LEU A 68 8.12 8.94 -25.57
N ASP A 69 9.02 8.53 -26.44
CA ASP A 69 10.30 9.16 -26.76
C ASP A 69 10.07 10.50 -27.47
N GLY A 70 10.13 11.59 -26.69
CA GLY A 70 10.05 12.98 -27.11
C GLY A 70 11.24 13.80 -26.65
#